data_AF-R8HTF1-F1
#
_entry.id   AF-R8HTF1-F1
#
_cell.length_a   1.000
_cell.length_b   1.000
_cell.length_c   1.000
_cell.angle_alpha   90.00
_cell.angle_beta   90.00
_cell.angle_gamma   90.00
#
_symmetry.space_group_name_H-M   'P 1'
#
loop_
_entity.id
_entity.type
_entity.pdbx_description
1 polymer ?
#
loop_
_entity_poly.entity_id
_entity_poly.type
_entity_poly.pdbx_seq_one_letter_code
_entity_poly.pdbx_strand_id
1 'polypeptide(L)'
;MGGIFILPKFRGLQLAGQLVSFLVQTAKKLQILNVYCLPFEELENFYKKYGYTEVDTTKEVVHPIILKKYNWCLENYDKHVLLFKL
;
A
#
# COMPACT_ATOMS: atom_id res chain seq x y z
N MET A 1 -3.32 -4.47 -1.26
CA MET A 1 -2.75 -4.73 0.07
C MET A 1 -3.24 -3.69 1.06
N GLY A 2 -3.68 -4.09 2.24
CA GLY A 2 -4.16 -3.18 3.28
C GLY A 2 -4.54 -3.94 4.55
N GLY A 3 -4.92 -3.20 5.60
CA GLY A 3 -5.39 -3.80 6.87
C GLY A 3 -4.29 -4.47 7.70
N ILE A 4 -3.03 -4.07 7.55
CA ILE A 4 -1.91 -4.63 8.30
C ILE A 4 -1.88 -3.98 9.69
N PHE A 5 -1.96 -4.79 10.74
CA PHE A 5 -1.89 -4.35 12.12
C PHE A 5 -0.98 -5.25 12.94
N ILE A 6 -0.02 -4.64 13.65
CA ILE A 6 0.85 -5.35 14.60
C ILE A 6 0.35 -5.06 16.01
N LEU A 7 0.02 -6.12 16.76
CA LEU A 7 -0.39 -6.02 18.16
C LEU A 7 0.67 -5.26 18.97
N PRO A 8 0.27 -4.39 19.91
CA PRO A 8 1.20 -3.54 20.66
C PRO A 8 2.41 -4.27 21.25
N LYS A 9 2.19 -5.46 21.84
CA LYS A 9 3.25 -6.29 22.44
C LYS A 9 4.31 -6.82 21.46
N PHE A 10 4.07 -6.72 20.16
CA PHE A 10 4.98 -7.19 19.11
C PHE A 10 5.57 -6.04 18.26
N ARG A 11 5.30 -4.78 18.62
CA ARG A 11 5.88 -3.61 17.94
C ARG A 11 7.38 -3.48 18.28
N GLY A 12 8.13 -2.81 17.42
CA GLY A 12 9.60 -2.68 17.55
C GLY A 12 10.39 -3.89 17.01
N LEU A 13 9.73 -5.03 16.76
CA LEU A 13 10.34 -6.26 16.24
C LEU A 13 10.42 -6.33 14.71
N GLN A 14 10.19 -5.21 14.02
CA GLN A 14 10.19 -5.11 12.55
C GLN A 14 9.19 -6.03 11.82
N LEU A 15 8.21 -6.61 12.53
CA LEU A 15 7.25 -7.58 11.97
C LEU A 15 6.39 -7.03 10.82
N ALA A 16 6.03 -5.74 10.86
CA ALA A 16 5.30 -5.11 9.76
C ALA A 16 6.07 -5.23 8.44
N GLY A 17 7.39 -5.02 8.51
CA GLY A 17 8.26 -5.14 7.35
C GLY A 17 8.40 -6.58 6.85
N GLN A 18 8.54 -7.54 7.76
CA GLN A 18 8.59 -8.96 7.41
C GLN A 18 7.28 -9.42 6.75
N LEU A 19 6.13 -8.99 7.29
CA LEU A 19 4.82 -9.32 6.74
C LEU A 19 4.62 -8.72 5.34
N VAL A 20 4.96 -7.44 5.14
CA VAL A 20 4.87 -6.81 3.81
C VAL A 20 5.81 -7.51 2.82
N SER A 21 7.04 -7.81 3.23
CA SER A 21 8.00 -8.54 2.38
C SER A 21 7.44 -9.90 1.94
N PHE A 22 6.90 -10.68 2.88
CA PHE A 22 6.28 -11.97 2.60
C PHE A 22 5.12 -11.86 1.60
N LEU A 23 4.22 -10.90 1.79
CA LEU A 23 3.08 -10.70 0.90
C LEU A 23 3.51 -10.23 -0.50
N VAL A 24 4.51 -9.35 -0.59
CA VAL A 24 5.10 -8.92 -1.88
C VAL A 24 5.72 -10.11 -2.62
N GLN A 25 6.51 -10.94 -1.92
CA GLN A 25 7.10 -12.15 -2.52
C GLN A 25 6.02 -13.13 -2.99
N THR A 26 4.94 -13.27 -2.22
CA THR A 26 3.81 -14.12 -2.59
C THR A 26 3.10 -13.60 -3.84
N ALA A 27 2.83 -12.29 -3.92
CA ALA A 27 2.23 -11.68 -5.11
C ALA A 27 3.08 -11.90 -6.36
N LYS A 28 4.41 -11.74 -6.24
CA LYS A 28 5.36 -12.02 -7.32
C LYS A 28 5.34 -13.48 -7.76
N LYS A 29 5.35 -14.41 -6.79
CA LYS A 29 5.28 -15.87 -7.07
C LYS A 29 3.99 -16.25 -7.78
N LEU A 30 2.88 -15.62 -7.41
CA LEU A 30 1.56 -15.81 -8.03
C LEU A 30 1.38 -15.00 -9.32
N GLN A 31 2.40 -14.26 -9.77
CA GLN A 31 2.38 -13.43 -10.97
C GLN A 31 1.21 -12.42 -10.98
N ILE A 32 0.88 -11.86 -9.81
CA ILE A 32 -0.12 -10.81 -9.71
C ILE A 32 0.46 -9.53 -10.32
N LEU A 33 -0.14 -9.05 -11.40
CA LEU A 33 0.38 -7.93 -12.19
C LEU A 33 0.30 -6.57 -11.50
N ASN A 34 -0.69 -6.38 -10.63
CA ASN A 34 -0.89 -5.11 -9.94
C ASN A 34 -1.33 -5.37 -8.50
N VAL A 35 -0.52 -4.94 -7.53
CA VAL A 35 -0.96 -4.90 -6.13
C VAL A 35 -1.01 -3.46 -5.68
N TYR A 36 -2.22 -2.94 -5.46
CA TYR A 36 -2.41 -1.57 -4.98
C TYR A 36 -2.34 -1.47 -3.46
N CYS A 37 -1.80 -0.38 -2.92
CA CYS A 37 -1.96 0.00 -1.52
C CYS A 37 -2.30 1.49 -1.40
N LEU A 38 -2.97 1.84 -0.30
CA LEU A 38 -3.41 3.21 0.00
C LEU A 38 -2.83 3.66 1.35
N PRO A 39 -1.50 3.85 1.45
CA PRO A 39 -0.87 4.24 2.70
C PRO A 39 -1.09 5.73 2.99
N PHE A 40 -1.10 6.11 4.27
CA PHE A 40 -0.89 7.50 4.65
C PHE A 40 0.51 7.96 4.23
N GLU A 41 0.67 9.24 3.91
CA GLU A 41 1.92 9.83 3.42
C GLU A 41 3.15 9.52 4.32
N GLU A 42 2.97 9.49 5.64
CA GLU A 42 4.03 9.17 6.60
C GLU A 42 4.62 7.75 6.44
N LEU A 43 3.93 6.86 5.71
CA LEU A 43 4.37 5.49 5.42
C LEU A 43 4.99 5.35 4.02
N GLU A 44 5.16 6.43 3.26
CA GLU A 44 5.72 6.43 1.91
C GLU A 44 7.07 5.67 1.83
N ASN A 45 8.03 6.10 2.64
CA ASN A 45 9.37 5.51 2.71
C ASN A 45 9.35 4.05 3.18
N PHE A 46 8.32 3.64 3.94
CA PHE A 46 8.18 2.26 4.36
C PHE A 46 7.78 1.36 3.18
N TYR A 47 6.78 1.75 2.39
CA TYR A 47 6.31 0.94 1.25
C TYR A 47 7.27 0.97 0.05
N LYS A 48 7.97 2.08 -0.20
CA LYS A 48 8.99 2.18 -1.26
C LYS A 48 10.12 1.14 -1.09
N LYS A 49 10.48 0.78 0.15
CA LYS A 49 11.48 -0.28 0.43
C LYS A 49 11.07 -1.66 -0.09
N TYR A 50 9.77 -1.89 -0.31
CA TYR A 50 9.23 -3.16 -0.78
C TYR A 50 8.88 -3.15 -2.27
N GLY A 51 9.28 -2.10 -3.00
CA GLY A 51 9.11 -2.01 -4.45
C GLY A 51 7.81 -1.37 -4.90
N TYR A 52 7.01 -0.81 -4.00
CA TYR A 52 5.86 0.00 -4.38
C TYR A 52 6.31 1.35 -4.97
N THR A 53 5.63 1.78 -6.02
CA THR A 53 5.78 3.10 -6.61
C THR A 53 4.46 3.85 -6.56
N GLU A 54 4.54 5.17 -6.54
CA GLU A 54 3.36 6.02 -6.65
C GLU A 54 2.74 5.90 -8.03
N VAL A 55 1.41 5.98 -8.08
CA VAL A 55 0.63 5.91 -9.32
C VAL A 55 0.22 7.30 -9.75
N ASP A 56 0.62 7.68 -10.96
CA ASP A 56 0.14 8.92 -11.57
C ASP A 56 -1.20 8.65 -12.27
N THR A 57 -2.31 8.98 -11.60
CA THR A 57 -3.67 8.77 -12.12
C THR A 57 -3.98 9.57 -13.40
N THR A 58 -3.12 10.53 -13.79
CA THR A 58 -3.26 11.26 -15.07
C THR A 58 -2.59 10.52 -16.23
N LYS A 59 -1.66 9.61 -15.94
CA LYS A 59 -0.86 8.87 -16.93
C LYS A 59 -1.19 7.38 -16.99
N GLU A 60 -1.74 6.81 -15.92
CA GLU A 60 -2.01 5.38 -15.80
C GLU A 60 -3.51 5.07 -15.68
N VAL A 61 -3.95 4.02 -16.36
CA VAL A 61 -5.32 3.50 -16.21
C VAL A 61 -5.40 2.68 -14.93
N VAL A 62 -6.13 3.21 -13.94
CA VAL A 62 -6.38 2.54 -12.66
C VAL A 62 -7.79 1.99 -12.64
N HIS A 63 -7.96 0.77 -12.12
CA HIS A 63 -9.27 0.13 -12.04
C HIS A 63 -10.26 1.00 -11.22
N PRO A 64 -11.50 1.24 -11.70
CA PRO A 64 -12.44 2.17 -11.07
C PRO A 64 -12.72 1.93 -9.58
N ILE A 65 -12.74 0.65 -9.16
CA ILE A 65 -12.92 0.29 -7.74
C ILE A 65 -11.78 0.84 -6.86
N ILE A 66 -10.54 0.85 -7.37
CA ILE A 66 -9.38 1.37 -6.65
C ILE A 66 -9.46 2.89 -6.58
N LEU A 67 -9.77 3.56 -7.70
CA LEU A 67 -9.95 5.02 -7.73
C LEU A 67 -11.08 5.48 -6.80
N LYS A 68 -12.22 4.79 -6.81
CA LYS A 68 -13.34 5.11 -5.90
C LYS A 68 -12.90 5.03 -4.43
N LYS A 69 -12.14 3.99 -4.07
CA LYS A 69 -11.63 3.84 -2.70
C LYS A 69 -10.59 4.92 -2.36
N TYR A 70 -9.70 5.23 -3.30
CA TYR A 70 -8.69 6.28 -3.12
C TYR A 70 -9.34 7.65 -2.89
N ASN A 71 -10.30 8.04 -3.74
CA ASN A 71 -11.03 9.30 -3.58
C ASN A 71 -11.80 9.34 -2.26
N TRP A 72 -12.46 8.24 -1.88
CA TRP A 72 -13.11 8.16 -0.58
C TRP A 72 -12.12 8.39 0.58
N CYS A 73 -10.91 7.84 0.50
CA CYS A 73 -9.87 8.09 1.50
C CYS A 73 -9.45 9.56 1.55
N LEU A 74 -9.30 10.23 0.40
CA LEU A 74 -8.97 11.66 0.33
C LEU A 74 -10.07 12.56 0.91
N GLU A 75 -11.33 12.14 0.79
CA GLU A 75 -12.49 12.88 1.30
C GLU A 75 -12.75 12.66 2.80
N ASN A 76 -12.36 11.49 3.35
CA ASN A 76 -12.78 11.05 4.69
C ASN A 76 -11.66 11.08 5.75
N TYR A 77 -10.39 11.17 5.35
CA TYR A 77 -9.27 11.27 6.28
C TYR A 77 -8.63 12.64 6.23
N ASP A 78 -8.33 13.20 7.40
CA ASP A 78 -7.58 14.46 7.51
C ASP A 78 -6.13 14.32 7.01
N LYS A 79 -5.58 13.11 7.14
CA LYS A 79 -4.23 12.79 6.67
C LYS A 79 -4.25 12.48 5.18
N HIS A 80 -3.26 13.01 4.47
CA HIS A 80 -3.08 12.70 3.06
C HIS A 80 -2.81 11.20 2.87
N VAL A 81 -3.49 10.62 1.88
CA VAL A 81 -3.37 9.22 1.48
C VAL A 81 -2.74 9.19 0.09
N LEU A 82 -1.81 8.26 -0.12
CA LEU A 82 -1.14 8.04 -1.39
C LEU A 82 -1.80 6.87 -2.14
N LEU A 83 -1.66 6.84 -3.47
CA LEU A 83 -2.00 5.68 -4.28
C LEU A 83 -0.73 5.01 -4.80
N PHE A 84 -0.44 3.81 -4.29
CA PHE A 84 0.75 3.06 -4.62
C PHE A 84 0.42 1.75 -5.33
N LYS A 85 1.34 1.28 -6.18
CA LYS A 85 1.25 0.03 -6.93
C LYS A 85 2.59 -0.71 -6.91
N LEU A 86 2.54 -2.03 -6.77
CA LEU A 86 3.65 -2.97 -6.99
C LEU A 86 3.49 -3.61 -8.37
#